data_AF-A0A2A7E3G8-F1
#
_entry.id   AF-A0A2A7E3G8-F1
#
_cell.length_a   1.000
_cell.length_b   1.000
_cell.length_c   1.000
_cell.angle_alpha   90.00
_cell.angle_beta   90.00
_cell.angle_gamma   90.00
#
_symmetry.space_group_name_H-M   'P 1'
#
loop_
_entity.id
_entity.type
_entity.pdbx_description
1 polymer ?
#
loop_
_entity_poly.entity_id
_entity_poly.type
_entity_poly.pdbx_seq_one_letter_code
_entity_poly.pdbx_strand_id
1 'polypeptide(L)'
;MANKVSGKINCKECKKEINWYYVYPNSIDSYSYEVHKIDKDKTEATLISSRKDPKPHKFGLYCREHYCGVYNTFLYPEEGLVAEGERE
;
A
#
# COMPACT_ATOMS: atom_id res chain seq x y z
N MET A 1 2.96 -15.15 -6.62
CA MET A 1 3.09 -13.78 -7.16
C MET A 1 2.93 -12.81 -6.01
N ALA A 2 3.88 -11.88 -5.83
CA ALA A 2 3.80 -10.89 -4.77
C ALA A 2 2.73 -9.86 -5.12
N ASN A 3 1.54 -10.01 -4.54
CA ASN A 3 0.45 -9.06 -4.77
C ASN A 3 0.50 -7.90 -3.79
N LYS A 4 1.69 -7.33 -3.59
CA LYS A 4 1.90 -6.29 -2.59
C LYS A 4 2.75 -5.19 -3.17
N VAL A 5 2.28 -3.95 -3.03
CA VAL A 5 3.06 -2.74 -3.24
C VAL A 5 3.45 -2.18 -1.88
N SER A 6 4.66 -1.66 -1.77
CA SER A 6 5.08 -0.92 -0.60
C SER A 6 5.96 0.24 -1.00
N GLY A 7 6.02 1.25 -0.13
CA GLY A 7 6.78 2.45 -0.41
C GLY A 7 6.89 3.33 0.81
N LYS A 8 7.39 4.53 0.58
CA LYS A 8 7.52 5.59 1.58
C LYS A 8 6.84 6.85 1.10
N ILE A 9 6.19 7.56 2.02
CA ILE A 9 5.67 8.91 1.76
C ILE A 9 5.94 9.82 2.93
N ASN A 10 5.96 11.12 2.67
CA ASN A 10 5.92 12.13 3.71
C ASN A 10 4.48 12.59 3.94
N CYS A 11 4.03 12.54 5.20
CA CYS A 11 2.74 13.07 5.60
C CYS A 11 2.68 14.58 5.31
N LYS A 12 1.60 15.04 4.67
CA LYS A 12 1.44 16.42 4.17
C LYS A 12 1.67 17.51 5.23
N GLU A 13 1.12 17.34 6.43
CA GLU A 13 1.13 18.39 7.48
C GLU A 13 2.44 18.44 8.26
N CYS A 14 2.91 17.29 8.73
CA CYS A 14 4.05 17.17 9.66
C CYS A 14 5.37 16.85 8.94
N LYS A 15 5.33 16.60 7.61
CA LYS A 15 6.45 16.11 6.78
C LYS A 15 7.16 14.86 7.31
N LYS A 16 6.53 14.10 8.19
CA LYS A 16 7.09 12.87 8.72
C LYS A 16 7.06 11.77 7.66
N GLU A 17 8.19 11.11 7.47
CA GLU A 17 8.28 9.92 6.63
C GLU A 17 7.55 8.75 7.29
N ILE A 18 6.74 8.04 6.51
CA ILE A 18 6.08 6.81 6.90
C ILE A 18 6.26 5.75 5.82
N ASN A 19 6.42 4.52 6.26
CA ASN A 19 6.41 3.36 5.39
C ASN A 19 4.96 2.87 5.24
N TRP A 20 4.59 2.43 4.05
CA TRP A 20 3.25 1.94 3.77
C TRP A 20 3.28 0.69 2.90
N TYR A 21 2.19 -0.06 2.92
CA TYR A 21 1.97 -1.16 1.98
C TYR A 21 0.50 -1.21 1.56
N TYR A 22 0.25 -1.80 0.39
CA TYR A 22 -1.08 -2.21 -0.05
C TYR A 22 -0.98 -3.58 -0.68
N VAL A 23 -1.94 -4.44 -0.36
CA VAL A 23 -2.05 -5.77 -0.95
C VAL A 23 -3.14 -5.72 -2.01
N TYR A 24 -2.81 -6.12 -3.23
CA TYR A 24 -3.79 -6.42 -4.28
C TYR A 24 -4.39 -7.80 -3.96
N PRO A 25 -5.65 -7.91 -3.54
CA PRO A 25 -6.22 -9.24 -3.36
C PRO A 25 -6.36 -9.89 -4.74
N ASN A 26 -5.97 -11.16 -4.85
CA ASN A 26 -6.20 -11.90 -6.09
C ASN A 26 -7.70 -11.97 -6.35
N SER A 27 -8.10 -11.64 -7.57
CA SER A 27 -9.40 -12.12 -8.03
C SER A 27 -9.30 -13.62 -8.26
N ILE A 28 -10.36 -14.35 -7.88
CA ILE A 28 -10.67 -15.75 -8.25
C ILE A 28 -10.23 -16.79 -7.21
N ASP A 29 -10.96 -16.87 -6.10
CA ASP A 29 -11.87 -18.01 -5.83
C ASP A 29 -12.47 -17.81 -4.45
N SER A 30 -13.79 -17.79 -4.38
CA SER A 30 -14.63 -17.47 -3.21
C SER A 30 -14.43 -18.40 -1.99
N TYR A 31 -13.49 -19.34 -2.08
CA TYR A 31 -13.21 -20.40 -1.10
C TYR A 31 -11.78 -20.37 -0.54
N SER A 32 -10.94 -19.42 -0.96
CA SER A 32 -9.59 -19.26 -0.40
C SER A 32 -9.53 -18.05 0.54
N TYR A 33 -9.14 -18.30 1.80
CA TYR A 33 -8.80 -17.23 2.73
C TYR A 33 -7.36 -16.80 2.43
N GLU A 34 -7.18 -15.62 1.83
CA GLU A 34 -5.84 -15.05 1.71
C GLU A 34 -5.41 -14.46 3.06
N VAL A 35 -4.44 -15.12 3.70
CA VAL A 35 -3.81 -14.61 4.92
C VAL A 35 -2.59 -13.79 4.53
N HIS A 36 -2.65 -12.49 4.74
CA HIS A 36 -1.54 -11.57 4.49
C HIS A 36 -0.81 -11.25 5.79
N LYS A 37 0.52 -11.34 5.78
CA LYS A 37 1.34 -10.86 6.91
C LYS A 37 1.28 -9.34 6.96
N ILE A 38 0.72 -8.82 8.04
CA ILE A 38 0.70 -7.39 8.35
C ILE A 38 2.12 -6.97 8.76
N ASP A 39 2.69 -6.02 8.03
CA ASP A 39 3.95 -5.38 8.43
C ASP A 39 3.66 -4.42 9.59
N LYS A 40 4.04 -4.79 10.82
CA LYS A 40 3.76 -3.98 12.03
C LYS A 40 4.33 -2.56 11.96
N ASP A 41 5.42 -2.37 11.21
CA ASP A 41 6.12 -1.09 11.05
C ASP A 41 5.66 -0.27 9.84
N LYS A 42 4.67 -0.77 9.09
CA LYS A 42 4.12 -0.08 7.92
C LYS A 42 2.63 0.17 8.10
N THR A 43 2.18 1.29 7.56
CA THR A 43 0.76 1.64 7.52
C THR A 43 0.12 1.00 6.30
N GLU A 44 -1.03 0.34 6.49
CA GLU A 44 -1.82 -0.13 5.36
C GLU A 44 -2.42 1.06 4.61
N ALA A 45 -2.23 1.08 3.29
CA ALA A 45 -2.88 2.03 2.40
C ALA A 45 -4.14 1.42 1.79
N THR A 46 -5.04 2.30 1.36
CA THR A 46 -6.25 1.98 0.62
C THR A 46 -6.05 2.40 -0.83
N LEU A 47 -6.38 1.51 -1.76
CA LEU A 47 -6.45 1.86 -3.17
C LEU A 47 -7.71 2.70 -3.44
N ILE A 48 -7.52 3.93 -3.92
CA ILE A 48 -8.61 4.87 -4.24
C ILE A 48 -9.02 4.76 -5.72
N SER A 49 -8.05 4.57 -6.61
CA SER A 49 -8.34 4.29 -8.02
C SER A 49 -8.87 2.86 -8.20
N SER A 50 -9.53 2.57 -9.32
CA SER A 50 -9.84 1.20 -9.70
C SER A 50 -8.56 0.45 -10.03
N ARG A 51 -8.53 -0.88 -9.79
CA ARG A 51 -7.43 -1.75 -10.24
C ARG A 51 -7.34 -1.86 -11.76
N LYS A 52 -8.42 -1.49 -12.45
CA LYS A 52 -8.50 -1.47 -13.91
C LYS A 52 -8.04 -0.13 -14.49
N ASP A 53 -7.83 0.88 -13.65
CA ASP A 53 -7.38 2.18 -14.11
C ASP A 53 -5.94 2.09 -14.61
N PRO A 54 -5.54 2.92 -15.59
CA PRO A 54 -4.15 3.00 -15.99
C PRO A 54 -3.30 3.47 -14.81
N LYS A 55 -2.12 2.83 -14.66
CA LYS A 55 -1.11 3.25 -13.69
C LYS A 55 -0.56 4.65 -14.05
N PRO A 56 -0.06 5.42 -13.06
CA PRO A 56 0.06 5.08 -11.64
C PRO A 56 -1.27 5.13 -10.89
N HIS A 57 -1.45 4.18 -9.96
CA HIS A 57 -2.63 4.13 -9.11
C HIS A 57 -2.62 5.21 -8.03
N LYS A 58 -3.82 5.63 -7.60
CA LYS A 58 -4.02 6.53 -6.49
C LYS A 58 -4.25 5.74 -5.21
N PHE A 59 -3.44 6.01 -4.21
CA PHE A 59 -3.55 5.44 -2.87
C PHE A 59 -3.93 6.52 -1.87
N GLY A 60 -4.51 6.09 -0.76
CA GLY A 60 -4.64 6.93 0.42
C GLY A 60 -4.38 6.16 1.69
N LEU A 61 -3.93 6.86 2.72
CA LEU A 61 -3.64 6.25 4.02
C LEU A 61 -3.81 7.29 5.12
N TYR A 62 -3.97 6.82 6.34
CA TYR A 62 -4.02 7.68 7.51
C TYR A 62 -2.64 7.81 8.15
N CYS A 63 -2.15 9.03 8.31
CA CYS A 63 -1.00 9.30 9.16
C CYS A 63 -1.47 9.23 10.61
N ARG A 64 -1.19 8.10 11.29
CA ARG A 64 -1.63 7.82 12.67
C ARG A 64 -1.49 9.05 13.59
N GLU A 65 -2.44 9.22 14.50
CA GLU A 65 -2.62 10.39 15.39
C GLU A 65 -1.34 10.87 16.07
N HIS A 66 -0.43 9.98 16.46
CA HIS A 66 0.85 10.34 17.08
C HIS A 66 1.79 11.15 16.19
N TYR A 67 1.47 11.30 14.90
CA TYR A 67 2.34 11.98 13.95
C TYR A 67 1.72 13.24 13.36
N CYS A 68 0.43 13.25 12.97
CA CYS A 68 -0.20 14.41 12.32
C CYS A 68 -1.73 14.31 12.18
N GLY A 69 -2.33 13.11 12.27
CA GLY A 69 -3.79 12.93 12.33
C GLY A 69 -4.55 13.20 11.02
N VAL A 70 -3.87 13.22 9.87
CA VAL A 70 -4.47 13.59 8.57
C VAL A 70 -4.41 12.45 7.56
N TYR A 71 -5.50 12.30 6.81
CA TYR A 71 -5.59 11.40 5.66
C TYR A 71 -4.82 11.96 4.47
N ASN A 72 -3.91 11.16 3.91
CA ASN A 72 -3.08 11.53 2.78
C ASN A 72 -3.53 10.77 1.54
N THR A 73 -3.46 11.42 0.38
CA THR A 73 -3.66 10.76 -0.92
C THR A 73 -2.51 11.09 -1.84
N PHE A 74 -2.04 10.11 -2.60
CA PHE A 74 -0.87 10.23 -3.46
C PHE A 74 -0.97 9.27 -4.65
N LEU A 75 -0.34 9.66 -5.76
CA LEU A 75 -0.07 8.76 -6.87
C LEU A 75 1.26 8.07 -6.59
N TYR A 76 1.34 6.77 -6.82
CA TYR A 76 2.59 6.03 -6.65
C TYR A 76 3.02 5.40 -7.97
N PRO A 77 4.19 5.77 -8.51
CA PRO A 77 4.75 5.10 -9.68
C PRO A 77 5.15 3.70 -9.23
N GLU A 78 4.37 2.70 -9.62
CA GLU A 78 4.65 1.28 -9.37
C GLU A 78 5.74 0.73 -10.28
N GLU A 79 6.59 1.60 -10.85
CA GLU A 79 7.75 1.24 -11.65
C GLU A 79 8.82 0.69 -10.69
N GLY A 80 9.04 -0.62 -10.73
CA GLY A 80 10.00 -1.29 -9.85
C GLY A 80 9.40 -1.99 -8.63
N LEU A 81 8.15 -2.46 -8.71
CA LEU A 81 7.64 -3.47 -7.76
C LEU A 81 8.57 -4.69 -7.76
N VAL A 82 9.53 -4.71 -6.85
CA VAL A 82 10.23 -5.94 -6.48
C VAL A 82 9.17 -6.84 -5.88
N ALA A 83 8.79 -7.87 -6.62
CA ALA A 83 8.03 -8.95 -6.06
C ALA A 83 8.92 -9.57 -4.97
N GLU A 84 8.68 -9.26 -3.69
CA GLU A 84 9.26 -10.04 -2.60
C GLU A 84 8.67 -11.46 -2.70
N GLY A 85 9.40 -12.31 -3.42
CA GLY A 85 8.98 -13.64 -3.83
C GLY A 85 10.14 -14.45 -4.39
N GLU A 86 11.34 -14.28 -3.82
CA GLU A 86 12.38 -15.31 -3.86
C GLU A 86 12.86 -15.53 -2.42
N ARG A 87 12.46 -16.65 -1.85
CA ARG A 87 13.33 -17.40 -0.97
C ARG A 87 13.37 -18.83 -1.49
N GLU A 88 14.62 -19.25 -1.68
CA GLU A 88 15.19 -20.52 -2.16
C GLU A 88 14.36 -21.79 -1.93
#